data_AF-A0AAD0BUP6-F1
#
_entry.id   AF-A0AAD0BUP6-F1
#
_cell.length_a   1.000
_cell.length_b   1.000
_cell.length_c   1.000
_cell.angle_alpha   90.00
_cell.angle_beta   90.00
_cell.angle_gamma   90.00
#
_symmetry.space_group_name_H-M   'P 1'
#
loop_
_entity.id
_entity.type
_entity.pdbx_description
1 polymer ?
#
loop_
_entity_poly.entity_id
_entity_poly.type
_entity_poly.pdbx_seq_one_letter_code
_entity_poly.pdbx_strand_id
1 'polypeptide(L)' 'MLARDLLYRYGPLLGQDELWRALGYMSLDGLRQAQARGTVPVHVFSLEKRRGKFALSRDVAHWLASQFLAPDQAVPT' A
#
# COMPACT_ATOMS: atom_id res chain seq x y z
N MET A 1 -16.16 2.82 4.23
CA MET A 1 -16.50 1.51 3.64
C MET A 1 -15.28 0.79 3.09
N LEU A 2 -14.40 1.46 2.33
CA LEU A 2 -13.18 0.88 1.74
C LEU A 2 -12.30 0.00 2.68
N ALA A 3 -12.09 0.43 3.93
CA ALA A 3 -11.31 -0.36 4.88
C ALA A 3 -11.94 -1.72 5.20
N ARG A 4 -13.28 -1.83 5.21
CA ARG A 4 -14.00 -3.08 5.48
C ARG A 4 -13.88 -4.04 4.30
N ASP A 5 -13.87 -3.53 3.08
CA ASP A 5 -13.74 -4.34 1.86
C ASP A 5 -12.33 -4.93 1.72
N LEU A 6 -11.30 -4.11 1.99
CA LEU A 6 -9.91 -4.58 2.05
C LEU A 6 -9.72 -5.62 3.16
N LEU A 7 -10.32 -5.40 4.34
CA LEU A 7 -10.24 -6.36 5.45
C LEU A 7 -10.91 -7.70 5.10
N TYR A 8 -12.06 -7.66 4.41
CA TYR A 8 -12.80 -8.86 4.03
C TYR A 8 -12.10 -9.66 2.93
N ARG A 9 -11.44 -8.98 1.98
CA ARG A 9 -10.79 -9.62 0.84
C ARG A 9 -9.38 -10.12 1.13
N TYR A 10 -8.60 -9.38 1.92
CA TYR A 10 -7.17 -9.68 2.16
C TYR A 10 -6.83 -9.93 3.62
N GLY A 11 -7.78 -9.70 4.53
CA GLY A 11 -7.51 -9.70 5.98
C GLY A 11 -6.95 -8.35 6.46
N PRO A 12 -6.50 -8.28 7.73
CA PRO A 12 -5.97 -7.04 8.32
C PRO A 12 -4.59 -6.63 7.78
N LEU A 13 -3.91 -7.52 7.04
CA LEU A 13 -2.56 -7.36 6.52
C LEU A 13 -2.57 -7.57 5.01
N LEU A 14 -1.97 -6.64 4.26
CA LEU A 14 -1.62 -6.86 2.86
C LEU A 14 -0.17 -7.34 2.77
N GLY A 15 0.05 -8.46 2.08
CA GLY A 15 1.37 -8.90 1.66
C GLY A 15 1.87 -8.11 0.46
N GLN A 16 3.13 -8.31 0.08
CA GLN A 16 3.72 -7.59 -1.06
C GLN A 16 2.91 -7.76 -2.35
N ASP A 17 2.38 -8.96 -2.63
CA ASP A 17 1.66 -9.28 -3.86
C ASP A 17 0.34 -8.51 -4.01
N GLU A 18 -0.35 -8.23 -2.90
CA GLU A 18 -1.56 -7.41 -2.89
C GLU A 18 -1.22 -5.93 -2.80
N LEU A 19 -0.16 -5.58 -2.06
CA LEU A 19 0.22 -4.21 -1.77
C LEU A 19 0.59 -3.42 -3.02
N TRP A 20 1.36 -4.01 -3.95
CA TRP A 20 1.76 -3.29 -5.17
C TRP A 20 0.54 -2.97 -6.06
N ARG A 21 -0.43 -3.89 -6.11
CA ARG A 21 -1.70 -3.70 -6.84
C ARG A 21 -2.59 -2.66 -6.17
N ALA A 22 -2.72 -2.72 -4.84
CA ALA A 22 -3.55 -1.79 -4.09
C ALA A 22 -3.03 -0.34 -4.15
N LEU A 23 -1.71 -0.16 -4.25
CA LEU A 23 -1.05 1.14 -4.35
C LEU A 23 -0.91 1.64 -5.81
N GLY A 24 -1.33 0.86 -6.81
CA GLY A 24 -1.28 1.26 -8.22
C GLY A 24 0.09 1.15 -8.89
N TYR A 25 1.03 0.38 -8.34
CA TYR A 25 2.31 0.12 -9.01
C TYR A 25 2.12 -0.83 -10.20
N MET A 26 3.00 -0.74 -11.20
CA MET A 26 2.99 -1.62 -12.38
C MET A 26 3.50 -3.03 -12.08
N SER A 27 4.36 -3.19 -11.07
CA SER A 27 4.95 -4.48 -10.73
C SER A 27 5.42 -4.53 -9.28
N LEU A 28 5.71 -5.75 -8.81
CA LEU A 28 6.34 -5.97 -7.50
C LEU A 28 7.71 -5.28 -7.40
N ASP A 29 8.49 -5.23 -8.49
CA ASP A 29 9.80 -4.57 -8.49
C ASP A 29 9.68 -3.06 -8.39
N GLY A 30 8.62 -2.45 -8.95
CA GLY A 30 8.29 -1.04 -8.74
C GLY A 30 8.03 -0.73 -7.27
N LEU A 31 7.27 -1.59 -6.57
CA LEU A 31 7.07 -1.46 -5.13
C LEU A 31 8.39 -1.62 -4.35
N ARG A 32 9.23 -2.60 -4.72
CA ARG A 32 10.55 -2.79 -4.07
C ARG A 32 11.46 -1.58 -4.26
N GLN A 33 11.45 -0.97 -5.44
CA GLN A 33 12.20 0.25 -5.73
C GLN A 33 11.70 1.43 -4.90
N ALA A 34 10.38 1.60 -4.78
CA ALA A 34 9.81 2.62 -3.90
C ALA A 34 10.14 2.38 -2.42
N GLN A 35 10.14 1.12 -1.97
CA GLN A 35 10.56 0.73 -0.61
C GLN A 35 12.03 1.08 -0.37
N ALA A 36 12.91 0.75 -1.32
CA ALA A 36 14.33 1.07 -1.24
C ALA A 36 14.60 2.58 -1.22
N ARG A 37 13.76 3.37 -1.92
CA ARG A 37 13.84 4.83 -1.96
C ARG A 37 13.12 5.53 -0.80
N GLY A 38 12.36 4.79 0.01
CA GLY A 38 11.53 5.36 1.08
C GLY A 38 10.35 6.21 0.58
N THR A 39 9.92 6.02 -0.67
CA THR A 39 8.84 6.81 -1.31
C THR A 39 7.50 6.09 -1.24
N VAL A 40 7.38 5.02 -0.48
CA VAL A 40 6.10 4.33 -0.30
C VAL A 40 5.20 5.20 0.57
N PRO A 41 3.97 5.49 0.13
CA PRO A 41 3.13 6.45 0.81
C PRO A 41 2.40 5.90 2.05
N VAL A 42 2.57 4.61 2.34
CA VAL A 42 1.96 3.89 3.48
C VAL A 42 3.03 3.25 4.33
N HIS A 43 2.73 3.00 5.60
CA HIS A 43 3.68 2.36 6.50
C HIS A 43 3.83 0.87 6.15
N VAL A 44 5.06 0.49 5.80
CA VAL A 44 5.41 -0.89 5.45
C VAL A 44 6.37 -1.44 6.51
N PHE A 45 6.02 -2.58 7.08
CA PHE A 45 6.79 -3.24 8.14
C PHE A 45 7.11 -4.70 7.81
N SER A 46 8.08 -5.25 8.53
CA SER A 46 8.43 -6.66 8.48
C SER A 46 7.85 -7.36 9.70
N LEU A 47 7.29 -8.55 9.51
CA LEU A 47 6.86 -9.40 10.61
C LEU A 47 8.00 -10.37 10.95
N GLU A 48 8.28 -10.52 12.24
CA GLU A 48 9.31 -11.44 12.70
C GLU A 48 8.97 -12.88 12.26
N LYS A 49 9.98 -13.60 11.74
CA LYS A 49 9.85 -14.96 11.16
C LYS A 49 8.93 -15.07 9.93
N ARG A 50 8.55 -13.96 9.30
CA ARG A 50 7.78 -13.95 8.04
C ARG A 50 8.63 -13.32 6.94
N ARG A 51 8.72 -13.99 5.79
CA ARG A 51 9.42 -13.45 4.62
C ARG A 51 8.57 -12.37 3.97
N GLY A 52 9.17 -11.20 3.72
CA GLY A 52 8.53 -10.11 2.99
C GLY A 52 8.21 -8.88 3.83
N LYS A 53 7.42 -8.00 3.22
CA LYS A 53 6.99 -6.71 3.76
C LYS A 53 5.46 -6.66 3.74
N PHE A 54 4.89 -6.06 4.77
CA PHE A 54 3.45 -6.01 5.00
C PHE A 54 3.02 -4.59 5.27
N ALA A 55 1.77 -4.28 4.92
CA ALA A 55 1.10 -3.04 5.30
C ALA A 55 -0.25 -3.37 5.92
N LEU A 56 -0.74 -2.49 6.79
CA LEU A 56 -2.08 -2.65 7.36
C LEU A 56 -3.13 -2.25 6.33
N SER A 57 -4.16 -3.08 6.14
CA SER A 57 -5.27 -2.81 5.23
C SER A 57 -5.97 -1.49 5.54
N ARG A 58 -6.05 -1.12 6.82
CA ARG A 58 -6.61 0.16 7.25
C ARG A 58 -5.77 1.36 6.78
N ASP A 59 -4.45 1.25 6.83
CA ASP A 59 -3.54 2.33 6.46
C ASP A 59 -3.58 2.58 4.95
N VAL A 60 -3.55 1.49 4.16
CA VAL A 60 -3.76 1.54 2.71
C VAL A 60 -5.12 2.15 2.36
N ALA A 61 -6.20 1.76 3.06
CA ALA A 61 -7.52 2.31 2.84
C ALA A 61 -7.60 3.81 3.18
N HIS A 62 -6.97 4.24 4.28
CA HIS A 62 -6.90 5.64 4.67
C HIS A 62 -6.14 6.48 3.63
N TRP A 63 -5.00 5.97 3.16
CA TRP A 63 -4.23 6.63 2.11
C TRP A 63 -5.03 6.74 0.81
N LEU A 64 -5.65 5.65 0.34
CA LEU A 64 -6.49 5.67 -0.86
C LEU A 64 -7.66 6.66 -0.73
N ALA A 65 -8.31 6.70 0.44
CA ALA A 65 -9.37 7.68 0.70
C ALA A 65 -8.83 9.12 0.69
N SER A 66 -7.64 9.36 1.23
CA SER A 66 -7.01 10.68 1.17
C SER A 66 -6.65 11.10 -0.25
N GLN A 67 -6.22 10.18 -1.12
CA GLN A 67 -5.96 10.48 -2.54
C GLN A 67 -7.25 10.79 -3.31
N PHE A 68 -8.36 10.13 -2.97
CA PHE A 68 -9.66 10.44 -3.57
C PHE A 68 -10.22 11.79 -3.10
N LEU A 69 -10.03 12.14 -1.82
CA LEU A 69 -10.50 13.42 -1.27
C LEU A 69 -9.56 14.59 -1.57
N ALA A 70 -8.27 14.34 -1.80
CA ALA A 70 -7.34 15.35 -2.25
C ALA A 70 -7.53 15.54 -3.77
N PRO A 71 -8.10 16.66 -4.23
CA PRO A 71 -8.09 16.96 -5.64
C PRO A 71 -6.64 17.09 -6.11
N ASP A 72 -6.29 16.25 -7.08
CA ASP A 72 -5.08 16.23 -7.91
C ASP A 72 -3.93 17.15 -7.44
N GLN A 73 -3.05 16.60 -6.58
CA GLN A 73 -1.77 17.22 -6.27
C GLN A 73 -0.67 16.47 -7.03
N ALA A 74 -0.38 17.01 -8.21
CA ALA A 74 0.91 17.08 -8.88
C ALA A 74 1.57 15.76 -9.34
N VAL A 75 1.40 15.48 -10.63
CA VAL A 75 2.45 14.87 -11.46
C VAL A 75 3.66 15.81 -11.45
N PRO A 76 4.85 15.41 -10.93
CA PRO A 76 6.07 16.11 -11.25
C PRO A 76 6.48 15.74 -12.68
N THR A 77 6.79 16.80 -13.43
CA THR A 77 7.23 16.88 -14.84
C THR A 77 8.27 15.85 -15.25
#